data_AF-A0A2H9N943-F1
#
_entry.id   AF-A0A2H9N943-F1
#
_cell.length_a   1.000
_cell.length_b   1.000
_cell.length_c   1.000
_cell.angle_alpha   90.00
_cell.angle_beta   90.00
_cell.angle_gamma   90.00
#
_symmetry.space_group_name_H-M   'P 1'
#
loop_
_entity.id
_entity.type
_entity.pdbx_description
1 polymer ?
#
loop_
_entity_poly.entity_id
_entity_poly.type
_entity_poly.pdbx_seq_one_letter_code
_entity_poly.pdbx_strand_id
1 'polypeptide(L)'
;LAAHPEDFVLLCISGVNSYWFYNQVRGIKDVMEISRIDLIKDKDKRRMELRKWIAIMEFFLFGDGAAGVIVAKNGDGLSVNKIVEVTNLKRKDYLAGYARLTALNEPFKFGFYSHLDKKIPKLGVKYSSVVVKKLLGKNAENTVKAAKKWAVHTGSEKILNIIAEHHQIQREKLRESHEVLKEYGNLAGASLPFILEKIVSGNKFSNGDIILTLGYGWGFSASACLLEYKK
;
A
#
# COMPACT_ATOMS: atom_id res chain seq x y z
N LEU A 1 -3.41 16.55 20.21
CA LEU A 1 -3.14 17.91 20.70
C LEU A 1 -4.01 18.22 21.91
N ALA A 2 -5.28 18.64 21.79
CA ALA A 2 -6.11 18.94 22.98
C ALA A 2 -6.24 17.77 24.00
N ALA A 3 -6.28 16.52 23.52
CA ALA A 3 -6.30 15.32 24.38
C ALA A 3 -4.92 14.94 25.00
N HIS A 4 -3.83 15.55 24.52
CA HIS A 4 -2.46 15.31 24.98
C HIS A 4 -1.69 16.65 25.00
N PRO A 5 -2.05 17.60 25.90
CA PRO A 5 -1.50 18.96 25.87
C PRO A 5 -0.03 19.02 26.30
N GLU A 6 0.39 18.11 27.19
CA GLU A 6 1.75 18.07 27.79
C GLU A 6 2.68 17.02 27.15
N ASP A 7 2.35 16.50 25.95
CA ASP A 7 3.08 15.39 25.33
C ASP A 7 3.56 15.70 23.91
N PHE A 8 4.65 15.04 23.49
CA PHE A 8 5.16 15.15 22.13
C PHE A 8 4.31 14.31 21.18
N VAL A 9 3.41 14.98 20.46
CA VAL A 9 2.49 14.35 19.51
C VAL A 9 3.07 14.33 18.10
N LEU A 10 3.13 13.14 17.48
CA LEU A 10 3.34 13.01 16.04
C LEU A 10 2.00 13.04 15.31
N LEU A 11 1.84 13.98 14.38
CA LEU A 11 0.70 14.06 13.48
C LEU A 11 1.09 13.49 12.10
N CYS A 12 0.62 12.28 11.80
CA CYS A 12 0.81 11.66 10.49
C CYS A 12 -0.42 11.94 9.62
N ILE A 13 -0.27 12.79 8.60
CA ILE A 13 -1.30 12.98 7.56
C ILE A 13 -0.87 12.22 6.31
N SER A 14 -1.79 11.44 5.74
CA SER A 14 -1.61 10.87 4.41
C SER A 14 -2.86 11.11 3.57
N GLY A 15 -2.67 11.34 2.28
CA GLY A 15 -3.77 11.48 1.34
C GLY A 15 -3.36 11.15 -0.08
N VAL A 16 -4.36 10.84 -0.90
CA VAL A 16 -4.24 10.66 -2.35
C VAL A 16 -5.36 11.43 -3.03
N ASN A 17 -5.09 11.87 -4.25
CA ASN A 17 -6.05 12.53 -5.10
C ASN A 17 -5.93 11.92 -6.51
N SER A 18 -7.02 11.37 -7.04
CA SER A 18 -7.01 10.62 -8.29
C SER A 18 -6.84 11.50 -9.54
N TYR A 19 -6.91 12.83 -9.41
CA TYR A 19 -6.70 13.78 -10.51
C TYR A 19 -5.30 13.67 -11.13
N TRP A 20 -4.29 13.22 -10.39
CA TRP A 20 -2.97 12.88 -10.93
C TRP A 20 -3.05 11.80 -12.02
N PHE A 21 -3.99 10.86 -11.92
CA PHE A 21 -4.24 9.80 -12.91
C PHE A 21 -5.21 10.24 -14.02
N TYR A 22 -6.14 11.15 -13.75
CA TYR A 22 -7.06 11.71 -14.76
C TYR A 22 -6.31 12.27 -15.99
N ASN A 23 -5.23 13.02 -15.75
CA ASN A 23 -4.41 13.58 -16.84
C ASN A 23 -3.70 12.50 -17.68
N GLN A 24 -3.45 11.30 -17.14
CA GLN A 24 -2.85 10.20 -17.90
C GLN A 24 -3.83 9.58 -18.91
N VAL A 25 -5.14 9.54 -18.59
CA VAL A 25 -6.17 8.91 -19.44
C VAL A 25 -6.83 9.87 -20.43
N ARG A 26 -6.61 11.18 -20.30
CA ARG A 26 -7.20 12.20 -21.17
C ARG A 26 -6.82 11.98 -22.64
N GLY A 27 -7.82 11.72 -23.47
CA GLY A 27 -7.64 11.51 -24.91
C GLY A 27 -7.16 10.11 -25.32
N ILE A 28 -6.98 9.18 -24.38
CA ILE A 28 -6.74 7.78 -24.71
C ILE A 28 -7.97 7.19 -25.42
N LYS A 29 -7.72 6.46 -26.51
CA LYS A 29 -8.69 5.67 -27.27
C LYS A 29 -8.10 4.31 -27.64
N ASP A 30 -8.95 3.40 -28.10
CA ASP A 30 -8.58 2.12 -28.72
C ASP A 30 -7.66 1.26 -27.83
N VAL A 31 -8.08 1.10 -26.58
CA VAL A 31 -7.30 0.45 -25.52
C VAL A 31 -7.28 -1.05 -25.74
N MET A 32 -6.09 -1.60 -25.99
CA MET A 32 -5.92 -3.03 -26.23
C MET A 32 -5.93 -3.83 -24.92
N GLU A 33 -6.53 -5.02 -24.95
CA GLU A 33 -6.37 -6.03 -23.89
C GLU A 33 -4.89 -6.42 -23.73
N ILE A 34 -4.45 -6.66 -22.50
CA ILE A 34 -3.06 -7.03 -22.19
C ILE A 34 -2.57 -8.27 -22.97
N SER A 35 -3.47 -9.23 -23.21
CA SER A 35 -3.24 -10.42 -24.04
C SER A 35 -2.85 -10.09 -25.47
N ARG A 36 -3.45 -9.05 -26.08
CA ARG A 36 -3.13 -8.59 -27.42
C ARG A 36 -1.87 -7.72 -27.44
N ILE A 37 -1.63 -6.95 -26.39
CA ILE A 37 -0.41 -6.13 -26.23
C ILE A 37 0.83 -7.02 -26.20
N ASP A 38 0.81 -8.14 -25.47
CA ASP A 38 1.95 -9.05 -25.34
C ASP A 38 2.36 -9.68 -26.70
N LEU A 39 1.43 -9.82 -27.65
CA LEU A 39 1.68 -10.34 -29.01
C LEU A 39 2.35 -9.32 -29.96
N ILE A 40 2.42 -8.03 -29.60
CA ILE A 40 3.01 -6.99 -30.45
C ILE A 40 4.53 -7.19 -30.52
N LYS A 41 5.04 -7.46 -31.73
CA LYS A 41 6.48 -7.64 -32.01
C LYS A 41 7.27 -6.33 -31.94
N ASP A 42 6.67 -5.23 -32.40
CA ASP A 42 7.24 -3.89 -32.33
C ASP A 42 7.35 -3.44 -30.86
N LYS A 43 8.57 -3.12 -30.41
CA LYS A 43 8.85 -2.83 -29.00
C LYS A 43 8.27 -1.49 -28.55
N ASP A 44 8.29 -0.47 -29.42
CA ASP A 44 7.87 0.89 -29.06
C ASP A 44 6.35 1.03 -29.13
N LYS A 45 5.71 0.42 -30.14
CA LYS A 45 4.25 0.25 -30.17
C LYS A 45 3.77 -0.54 -28.95
N ARG A 46 4.39 -1.69 -28.64
CA ARG A 46 4.02 -2.46 -27.44
C ARG A 46 4.18 -1.65 -26.15
N ARG A 47 5.27 -0.88 -26.03
CA ARG A 47 5.51 0.01 -24.88
C ARG A 47 4.45 1.10 -24.78
N MET A 48 4.00 1.67 -25.90
CA MET A 48 2.95 2.69 -25.92
C MET A 48 1.59 2.11 -25.51
N GLU A 49 1.18 0.97 -26.09
CA GLU A 49 -0.10 0.33 -25.72
C GLU A 49 -0.09 -0.15 -24.26
N LEU A 50 1.02 -0.70 -23.77
CA LEU A 50 1.17 -1.06 -22.36
C LEU A 50 1.04 0.15 -21.43
N ARG A 51 1.54 1.34 -21.83
CA ARG A 51 1.35 2.58 -21.06
C ARG A 51 -0.11 2.99 -21.00
N LYS A 52 -0.86 2.93 -22.11
CA LYS A 52 -2.30 3.22 -22.11
C LYS A 52 -3.05 2.29 -21.15
N TRP A 53 -2.74 0.99 -21.21
CA TRP A 53 -3.35 -0.03 -20.36
C TRP A 53 -3.05 0.21 -18.87
N ILE A 54 -1.79 0.52 -18.53
CA ILE A 54 -1.39 0.85 -17.14
C ILE A 54 -2.11 2.11 -16.66
N ALA A 55 -2.14 3.19 -17.44
CA ALA A 55 -2.79 4.45 -17.06
C ALA A 55 -4.29 4.25 -16.73
N ILE A 56 -4.99 3.41 -17.49
CA ILE A 56 -6.40 3.10 -17.26
C ILE A 56 -6.60 2.18 -16.06
N MET A 57 -5.74 1.19 -15.89
CA MET A 57 -5.74 0.32 -14.72
C MET A 57 -5.49 1.13 -13.43
N GLU A 58 -4.57 2.09 -13.45
CA GLU A 58 -4.35 3.02 -12.33
C GLU A 58 -5.56 3.93 -12.09
N PHE A 59 -6.16 4.50 -13.15
CA PHE A 59 -7.32 5.37 -13.04
C PHE A 59 -8.55 4.69 -12.42
N PHE A 60 -8.77 3.39 -12.67
CA PHE A 60 -9.84 2.63 -12.02
C PHE A 60 -9.45 2.03 -10.65
N LEU A 61 -8.17 2.05 -10.29
CA LEU A 61 -7.65 1.47 -9.05
C LEU A 61 -7.51 2.51 -7.95
N PHE A 62 -7.02 3.72 -8.24
CA PHE A 62 -6.77 4.75 -7.24
C PHE A 62 -8.01 5.59 -6.95
N GLY A 63 -8.34 5.74 -5.66
CA GLY A 63 -9.39 6.64 -5.18
C GLY A 63 -8.86 7.94 -4.61
N ASP A 64 -9.75 8.71 -4.00
CA ASP A 64 -9.44 9.90 -3.21
C ASP A 64 -9.70 9.61 -1.72
N GLY A 65 -8.80 10.10 -0.86
CA GLY A 65 -8.95 9.93 0.58
C GLY A 65 -7.85 10.64 1.33
N ALA A 66 -8.16 11.08 2.56
CA ALA A 66 -7.21 11.67 3.48
C ALA A 66 -7.47 11.16 4.89
N ALA A 67 -6.41 10.87 5.64
CA ALA A 67 -6.49 10.42 7.02
C ALA A 67 -5.39 11.04 7.88
N GLY A 68 -5.72 11.32 9.14
CA GLY A 68 -4.79 11.75 10.17
C GLY A 68 -4.66 10.69 11.27
N VAL A 69 -3.45 10.41 11.70
CA VAL A 69 -3.16 9.61 12.91
C VAL A 69 -2.43 10.48 13.91
N ILE A 70 -2.91 10.47 15.14
CA ILE A 70 -2.28 11.10 16.31
C ILE A 70 -1.56 10.00 17.08
N VAL A 71 -0.25 10.14 17.26
CA VAL A 71 0.55 9.25 18.12
C VAL A 71 1.08 10.05 19.30
N ALA A 72 0.82 9.58 20.51
CA ALA A 72 1.29 10.12 21.77
C ALA A 72 2.19 9.10 22.48
N LYS A 73 2.93 9.52 23.51
CA LYS A 73 3.81 8.66 24.31
C LYS A 73 3.03 7.76 25.27
N ASN A 74 1.95 8.28 25.84
CA ASN A 74 1.11 7.59 26.84
C ASN A 74 -0.37 7.64 26.45
N GLY A 75 -1.12 6.60 26.84
CA GLY A 75 -2.57 6.49 26.62
C GLY A 75 -2.98 5.06 26.25
N ASP A 76 -4.28 4.83 26.25
CA ASP A 76 -4.88 3.51 25.98
C ASP A 76 -5.08 3.29 24.48
N GLY A 77 -5.20 2.04 24.05
CA GLY A 77 -5.44 1.67 22.65
C GLY A 77 -4.22 1.06 21.97
N LEU A 78 -3.99 1.39 20.69
CA LEU A 78 -2.94 0.74 19.89
C LEU A 78 -1.55 1.34 20.15
N SER A 79 -0.71 0.55 20.82
CA SER A 79 0.70 0.85 21.07
C SER A 79 1.57 0.45 19.87
N VAL A 80 2.41 1.37 19.39
CA VAL A 80 3.41 1.11 18.34
C VAL A 80 4.64 0.46 18.97
N ASN A 81 4.75 -0.87 18.91
CA ASN A 81 5.84 -1.60 19.57
C ASN A 81 7.12 -1.65 18.74
N LYS A 82 7.02 -1.85 17.42
CA LYS A 82 8.19 -1.94 16.53
C LYS A 82 7.80 -1.68 15.08
N ILE A 83 8.60 -0.86 14.39
CA ILE A 83 8.51 -0.62 12.94
C ILE A 83 9.78 -1.16 12.27
N VAL A 84 9.65 -1.74 11.08
CA VAL A 84 10.77 -2.10 10.20
C VAL A 84 10.45 -1.65 8.77
N GLU A 85 11.41 -1.01 8.11
CA GLU A 85 11.36 -0.72 6.68
C GLU A 85 12.52 -1.39 5.94
N VAL A 86 12.30 -1.79 4.68
CA VAL A 86 13.36 -2.07 3.71
C VAL A 86 13.04 -1.47 2.34
N THR A 87 14.06 -0.86 1.74
CA THR A 87 13.99 -0.21 0.43
C THR A 87 15.13 -0.75 -0.44
N ASN A 88 14.84 -1.07 -1.72
CA ASN A 88 15.81 -1.54 -2.71
C ASN A 88 16.74 -2.70 -2.28
N LEU A 89 16.15 -3.84 -1.91
CA LEU A 89 16.86 -5.12 -1.70
C LEU A 89 17.78 -5.54 -2.88
N LYS A 90 17.55 -4.99 -4.08
CA LYS A 90 18.54 -4.93 -5.17
C LYS A 90 18.59 -3.51 -5.72
N ARG A 91 19.77 -3.07 -6.18
CA ARG A 91 20.04 -1.73 -6.75
C ARG A 91 19.09 -1.26 -7.86
N LYS A 92 18.37 -2.17 -8.53
CA LYS A 92 17.44 -1.88 -9.64
C LYS A 92 15.97 -2.21 -9.33
N ASP A 93 15.63 -2.58 -8.09
CA ASP A 93 14.24 -2.93 -7.76
C ASP A 93 13.31 -1.70 -7.87
N TYR A 94 13.81 -0.46 -7.68
CA TYR A 94 13.08 0.79 -7.98
C TYR A 94 12.56 0.91 -9.41
N LEU A 95 13.20 0.26 -10.39
CA LEU A 95 12.74 0.25 -11.78
C LEU A 95 11.51 -0.66 -11.98
N ALA A 96 11.07 -1.40 -10.96
CA ALA A 96 9.86 -2.19 -11.01
C ALA A 96 8.58 -1.36 -10.89
N GLY A 97 8.63 -0.26 -10.15
CA GLY A 97 7.47 0.54 -9.79
C GLY A 97 7.94 1.95 -9.42
N TYR A 98 7.65 2.92 -10.27
CA TYR A 98 8.04 4.32 -10.07
C TYR A 98 7.06 5.28 -10.75
N ALA A 99 6.96 6.48 -10.19
CA ALA A 99 6.43 7.64 -10.89
C ALA A 99 7.51 8.71 -11.09
N ARG A 100 7.29 9.58 -12.08
CA ARG A 100 8.10 10.75 -12.39
C ARG A 100 7.19 11.91 -12.76
N LEU A 101 7.54 13.10 -12.30
CA LEU A 101 7.02 14.33 -12.85
C LEU A 101 7.95 14.79 -13.99
N THR A 102 7.34 15.22 -15.10
CA THR A 102 8.02 15.74 -16.29
C THR A 102 7.46 17.14 -16.55
N ALA A 103 8.33 18.11 -16.80
CA ALA A 103 7.88 19.43 -17.26
C ALA A 103 7.21 19.31 -18.64
N LEU A 104 6.08 19.98 -18.83
CA LEU A 104 5.43 20.10 -20.15
C LEU A 104 5.81 21.45 -20.78
N ASN A 105 5.64 21.56 -22.10
CA ASN A 105 5.86 22.80 -22.85
C ASN A 105 4.72 23.82 -22.66
N GLU A 106 4.17 23.89 -21.44
CA GLU A 106 3.07 24.77 -21.04
C GLU A 106 3.34 25.32 -19.63
N PRO A 107 3.18 26.63 -19.37
CA PRO A 107 3.44 27.21 -18.05
C PRO A 107 2.67 26.51 -16.93
N PHE A 108 3.36 26.26 -15.81
CA PHE A 108 2.81 25.67 -14.58
C PHE A 108 2.17 24.27 -14.72
N LYS A 109 2.44 23.54 -15.81
CA LYS A 109 1.96 22.16 -16.02
C LYS A 109 3.06 21.12 -15.94
N PHE A 110 2.77 20.03 -15.23
CA PHE A 110 3.60 18.84 -15.13
C PHE A 110 2.85 17.63 -15.65
N GLY A 111 3.52 16.81 -16.46
CA GLY A 111 3.06 15.49 -16.83
C GLY A 111 3.43 14.48 -15.75
N PHE A 112 2.47 13.68 -15.33
CA PHE A 112 2.72 12.54 -14.45
C PHE A 112 2.96 11.28 -15.30
N TYR A 113 4.08 10.59 -15.06
CA TYR A 113 4.42 9.33 -15.71
C TYR A 113 4.61 8.24 -14.65
N SER A 114 3.79 7.20 -14.70
CA SER A 114 3.99 5.97 -13.93
C SER A 114 4.58 4.85 -14.78
N HIS A 115 5.20 3.88 -14.11
CA HIS A 115 5.54 2.58 -14.68
C HIS A 115 5.37 1.49 -13.64
N LEU A 116 4.65 0.43 -14.01
CA LEU A 116 4.43 -0.77 -13.21
C LEU A 116 4.88 -2.01 -14.00
N ASP A 117 5.89 -2.71 -13.50
CA ASP A 117 6.37 -3.97 -14.05
C ASP A 117 5.53 -5.13 -13.49
N LYS A 118 5.18 -6.09 -14.35
CA LYS A 118 4.44 -7.32 -13.97
C LYS A 118 5.09 -8.14 -12.84
N LYS A 119 6.36 -7.88 -12.49
CA LYS A 119 7.04 -8.47 -11.33
C LYS A 119 6.65 -7.87 -9.97
N ILE A 120 5.90 -6.76 -9.91
CA ILE A 120 5.50 -6.09 -8.65
C ILE A 120 4.90 -7.05 -7.63
N PRO A 121 3.92 -7.94 -7.94
CA PRO A 121 3.37 -8.87 -6.95
C PRO A 121 4.43 -9.81 -6.34
N LYS A 122 5.38 -10.29 -7.16
CA LYS A 122 6.51 -11.12 -6.70
C LYS A 122 7.50 -10.34 -5.83
N LEU A 123 7.69 -9.04 -6.09
CA LEU A 123 8.46 -8.16 -5.22
C LEU A 123 7.71 -7.86 -3.91
N GLY A 124 6.41 -7.62 -3.95
CA GLY A 124 5.55 -7.45 -2.77
C GLY A 124 5.70 -8.62 -1.81
N VAL A 125 5.54 -9.85 -2.32
CA VAL A 125 5.84 -11.09 -1.57
C VAL A 125 7.25 -11.04 -0.98
N LYS A 126 8.30 -10.97 -1.82
CA LYS A 126 9.71 -11.01 -1.38
C LYS A 126 10.03 -9.97 -0.30
N TYR A 127 9.57 -8.74 -0.47
CA TYR A 127 9.83 -7.64 0.47
C TYR A 127 9.04 -7.83 1.76
N SER A 128 7.78 -8.26 1.69
CA SER A 128 6.96 -8.59 2.86
C SER A 128 7.61 -9.67 3.73
N SER A 129 8.14 -10.75 3.14
CA SER A 129 8.87 -11.79 3.86
C SER A 129 10.09 -11.23 4.61
N VAL A 130 10.81 -10.27 4.02
CA VAL A 130 11.98 -9.65 4.64
C VAL A 130 11.59 -8.73 5.80
N VAL A 131 10.58 -7.86 5.63
CA VAL A 131 10.16 -6.97 6.73
C VAL A 131 9.52 -7.74 7.88
N VAL A 132 8.64 -8.72 7.59
CA VAL A 132 8.01 -9.57 8.62
C VAL A 132 9.07 -10.36 9.40
N LYS A 133 10.06 -10.96 8.71
CA LYS A 133 11.16 -11.68 9.37
C LYS A 133 12.05 -10.76 10.22
N LYS A 134 12.35 -9.54 9.75
CA LYS A 134 13.11 -8.55 10.54
C LYS A 134 12.32 -7.98 11.72
N LEU A 135 11.00 -7.83 11.56
CA LEU A 135 10.09 -7.34 12.59
C LEU A 135 10.00 -8.35 13.74
N LEU A 136 9.69 -9.61 13.42
CA LEU A 136 9.32 -10.65 14.40
C LEU A 136 10.48 -11.59 14.79
N GLY A 137 11.58 -11.60 14.04
CA GLY A 137 12.76 -12.42 14.34
C GLY A 137 12.45 -13.92 14.34
N LYS A 138 12.90 -14.64 15.38
CA LYS A 138 12.67 -16.08 15.55
C LYS A 138 11.20 -16.44 15.79
N ASN A 139 10.39 -15.50 16.28
CA ASN A 139 8.99 -15.75 16.66
C ASN A 139 8.00 -15.51 15.51
N ALA A 140 8.49 -15.26 14.28
CA ALA A 140 7.68 -14.83 13.15
C ALA A 140 6.44 -15.71 12.90
N GLU A 141 6.60 -17.03 12.83
CA GLU A 141 5.48 -17.94 12.55
C GLU A 141 4.41 -17.89 13.65
N ASN A 142 4.82 -17.93 14.92
CA ASN A 142 3.92 -17.88 16.06
C ASN A 142 3.17 -16.54 16.12
N THR A 143 3.85 -15.42 15.92
CA THR A 143 3.20 -14.09 15.95
C THR A 143 2.33 -13.84 14.72
N VAL A 144 2.70 -14.33 13.54
CA VAL A 144 1.83 -14.29 12.33
C VAL A 144 0.53 -15.06 12.58
N LYS A 145 0.62 -16.26 13.16
CA LYS A 145 -0.54 -17.10 13.52
C LYS A 145 -1.37 -16.49 14.66
N ALA A 146 -0.74 -15.91 15.68
CA ALA A 146 -1.41 -15.32 16.83
C ALA A 146 -2.01 -13.91 16.56
N ALA A 147 -1.50 -13.16 15.59
CA ALA A 147 -2.02 -11.83 15.25
C ALA A 147 -3.53 -11.88 14.98
N LYS A 148 -4.28 -11.00 15.65
CA LYS A 148 -5.73 -10.95 15.59
C LYS A 148 -6.23 -10.37 14.28
N LYS A 149 -5.53 -9.34 13.78
CA LYS A 149 -5.82 -8.66 12.52
C LYS A 149 -4.55 -8.31 11.75
N TRP A 150 -4.72 -8.12 10.45
CA TRP A 150 -3.70 -7.70 9.50
C TRP A 150 -4.20 -6.50 8.71
N ALA A 151 -3.49 -5.38 8.81
CA ALA A 151 -3.73 -4.19 7.98
C ALA A 151 -2.70 -4.16 6.84
N VAL A 152 -3.11 -4.55 5.64
CA VAL A 152 -2.22 -4.61 4.47
C VAL A 152 -2.62 -3.54 3.47
N HIS A 153 -1.66 -2.73 3.02
CA HIS A 153 -1.93 -1.65 2.07
C HIS A 153 -2.67 -2.15 0.81
N THR A 154 -3.67 -1.37 0.36
CA THR A 154 -4.59 -1.71 -0.74
C THR A 154 -3.99 -1.55 -2.14
N GLY A 155 -2.76 -2.03 -2.33
CA GLY A 155 -2.00 -1.88 -3.57
C GLY A 155 -2.72 -2.43 -4.80
N SER A 156 -3.33 -3.61 -4.67
CA SER A 156 -4.39 -4.16 -5.53
C SER A 156 -4.88 -5.48 -4.94
N GLU A 157 -6.05 -5.98 -5.35
CA GLU A 157 -6.59 -7.25 -4.85
C GLU A 157 -5.64 -8.42 -5.09
N LYS A 158 -4.99 -8.45 -6.26
CA LYS A 158 -3.98 -9.46 -6.61
C LYS A 158 -2.77 -9.45 -5.67
N ILE A 159 -2.35 -8.28 -5.19
CA ILE A 159 -1.21 -8.17 -4.26
C ILE A 159 -1.66 -8.50 -2.83
N LEU A 160 -2.87 -8.10 -2.41
CA LEU A 160 -3.44 -8.53 -1.13
C LEU A 160 -3.53 -10.07 -1.06
N ASN A 161 -4.13 -10.71 -2.06
CA ASN A 161 -4.32 -12.16 -2.11
C ASN A 161 -3.00 -12.94 -2.07
N ILE A 162 -2.00 -12.57 -2.90
CA ILE A 162 -0.72 -13.31 -2.94
C ILE A 162 0.12 -13.11 -1.66
N ILE A 163 -0.01 -11.97 -0.98
CA ILE A 163 0.59 -11.75 0.33
C ILE A 163 -0.12 -12.58 1.40
N ALA A 164 -1.46 -12.60 1.39
CA ALA A 164 -2.26 -13.41 2.30
C ALA A 164 -1.91 -14.90 2.20
N GLU A 165 -1.88 -15.42 0.97
CA GLU A 165 -1.49 -16.80 0.66
C GLU A 165 -0.06 -17.10 1.14
N HIS A 166 0.91 -16.25 0.80
CA HIS A 166 2.32 -16.47 1.15
C HIS A 166 2.58 -16.52 2.66
N HIS A 167 1.91 -15.68 3.45
CA HIS A 167 2.03 -15.65 4.91
C HIS A 167 0.97 -16.50 5.63
N GLN A 168 0.18 -17.29 4.89
CA GLN A 168 -0.90 -18.14 5.42
C GLN A 168 -1.91 -17.38 6.29
N ILE A 169 -2.21 -16.13 5.92
CA ILE A 169 -3.12 -15.27 6.67
C ILE A 169 -4.56 -15.62 6.30
N GLN A 170 -5.35 -16.00 7.32
CA GLN A 170 -6.78 -16.25 7.18
C GLN A 170 -7.51 -14.99 6.68
N ARG A 171 -8.47 -15.18 5.77
CA ARG A 171 -9.20 -14.11 5.09
C ARG A 171 -9.89 -13.15 6.06
N GLU A 172 -10.38 -13.68 7.17
CA GLU A 172 -11.10 -12.98 8.25
C GLU A 172 -10.19 -12.00 9.01
N LYS A 173 -8.87 -12.28 9.03
CA LYS A 173 -7.87 -11.41 9.66
C LYS A 173 -7.50 -10.20 8.79
N LEU A 174 -7.71 -10.32 7.48
CA LEU A 174 -7.32 -9.35 6.44
C LEU A 174 -8.53 -8.65 5.81
N ARG A 175 -9.75 -8.99 6.25
CA ARG A 175 -11.06 -8.55 5.71
C ARG A 175 -11.13 -7.05 5.51
N GLU A 176 -10.76 -6.26 6.52
CA GLU A 176 -10.85 -4.80 6.49
C GLU A 176 -9.98 -4.18 5.38
N SER A 177 -8.89 -4.85 4.96
CA SER A 177 -8.08 -4.40 3.82
C SER A 177 -8.78 -4.62 2.48
N HIS A 178 -9.55 -5.71 2.35
CA HIS A 178 -10.39 -5.95 1.17
C HIS A 178 -11.60 -5.01 1.14
N GLU A 179 -12.19 -4.69 2.30
CA GLU A 179 -13.29 -3.72 2.41
C GLU A 179 -12.84 -2.32 2.00
N VAL A 180 -11.70 -1.82 2.51
CA VAL A 180 -11.14 -0.52 2.07
C VAL A 180 -10.84 -0.51 0.57
N LEU A 181 -10.24 -1.58 0.02
CA LEU A 181 -9.98 -1.66 -1.42
C LEU A 181 -11.28 -1.65 -2.24
N LYS A 182 -12.32 -2.34 -1.78
CA LYS A 182 -13.61 -2.43 -2.47
C LYS A 182 -14.40 -1.12 -2.42
N GLU A 183 -14.37 -0.42 -1.28
CA GLU A 183 -15.13 0.82 -1.05
C GLU A 183 -14.42 2.06 -1.61
N TYR A 184 -13.09 2.14 -1.51
CA TYR A 184 -12.31 3.35 -1.79
C TYR A 184 -11.13 3.14 -2.74
N GLY A 185 -10.86 1.90 -3.18
CA GLY A 185 -9.72 1.60 -4.03
C GLY A 185 -8.36 1.64 -3.32
N ASN A 186 -7.33 1.94 -4.09
CA ASN A 186 -6.00 2.22 -3.61
C ASN A 186 -5.92 3.68 -3.13
N LEU A 187 -5.88 3.87 -1.81
CA LEU A 187 -5.76 5.18 -1.17
C LEU A 187 -4.29 5.61 -0.94
N ALA A 188 -3.34 5.01 -1.66
CA ALA A 188 -1.90 5.15 -1.44
C ALA A 188 -1.53 4.99 0.06
N GLY A 189 -0.84 5.96 0.65
CA GLY A 189 -0.48 5.92 2.08
C GLY A 189 -1.68 6.01 3.03
N ALA A 190 -2.80 6.60 2.61
CA ALA A 190 -4.00 6.73 3.44
C ALA A 190 -4.78 5.41 3.61
N SER A 191 -4.48 4.38 2.79
CA SER A 191 -5.11 3.06 2.93
C SER A 191 -4.92 2.46 4.34
N LEU A 192 -3.71 2.52 4.90
CA LEU A 192 -3.42 1.89 6.19
C LEU A 192 -4.20 2.54 7.36
N PRO A 193 -4.25 3.88 7.49
CA PRO A 193 -5.16 4.53 8.43
C PRO A 193 -6.65 4.15 8.27
N PHE A 194 -7.18 4.10 7.04
CA PHE A 194 -8.57 3.69 6.79
C PHE A 194 -8.83 2.24 7.23
N ILE A 195 -7.87 1.33 7.00
CA ILE A 195 -7.97 -0.06 7.45
C ILE A 195 -7.91 -0.15 8.97
N LEU A 196 -7.01 0.61 9.61
CA LEU A 196 -6.87 0.63 11.06
C LEU A 196 -8.12 1.18 11.76
N GLU A 197 -8.76 2.20 11.20
CA GLU A 197 -10.06 2.70 11.66
C GLU A 197 -11.12 1.59 11.64
N LYS A 198 -11.36 0.97 10.47
CA LYS A 198 -12.31 -0.16 10.37
C LYS A 198 -11.96 -1.32 11.31
N ILE A 199 -10.69 -1.62 11.50
CA ILE A 199 -10.24 -2.66 12.44
C ILE A 199 -10.63 -2.29 13.87
N VAL A 200 -10.32 -1.08 14.35
CA VAL A 200 -10.58 -0.64 15.73
C VAL A 200 -12.08 -0.47 15.99
N SER A 201 -12.80 0.20 15.09
CA SER A 201 -14.24 0.44 15.22
C SER A 201 -15.08 -0.84 15.05
N GLY A 202 -14.62 -1.78 14.23
CA GLY A 202 -15.36 -3.01 13.88
C GLY A 202 -15.05 -4.25 14.73
N ASN A 203 -14.10 -4.20 15.67
CA ASN A 203 -13.66 -5.38 16.43
C ASN A 203 -13.43 -5.07 17.91
N LYS A 204 -13.77 -6.01 18.81
CA LYS A 204 -13.46 -5.90 20.26
C LYS A 204 -12.03 -6.35 20.54
N PHE A 205 -11.27 -5.57 21.30
CA PHE A 205 -9.89 -5.87 21.68
C PHE A 205 -9.72 -6.17 23.18
N SER A 206 -8.83 -7.12 23.45
CA SER A 206 -8.29 -7.49 24.75
C SER A 206 -6.86 -6.95 24.88
N ASN A 207 -6.40 -6.74 26.11
CA ASN A 207 -5.02 -6.34 26.37
C ASN A 207 -4.05 -7.41 25.83
N GLY A 208 -3.03 -6.98 25.07
CA GLY A 208 -2.07 -7.86 24.40
C GLY A 208 -2.50 -8.38 23.01
N ASP A 209 -3.67 -8.00 22.50
CA ASP A 209 -4.07 -8.36 21.13
C ASP A 209 -3.14 -7.67 20.10
N ILE A 210 -2.61 -8.46 19.17
CA ILE A 210 -1.66 -7.99 18.16
C ILE A 210 -2.37 -7.67 16.83
N ILE A 211 -2.05 -6.51 16.25
CA ILE A 211 -2.32 -6.17 14.85
C ILE A 211 -0.99 -6.05 14.12
N LEU A 212 -0.83 -6.77 13.01
CA LEU A 212 0.32 -6.61 12.13
C LEU A 212 -0.06 -5.70 10.96
N THR A 213 0.75 -4.68 10.70
CA THR A 213 0.56 -3.81 9.52
C THR A 213 1.65 -4.08 8.49
N LEU A 214 1.31 -3.93 7.21
CA LEU A 214 2.22 -4.15 6.09
C LEU A 214 1.96 -3.12 4.97
N GLY A 215 2.87 -2.16 4.83
CA GLY A 215 2.93 -1.22 3.71
C GLY A 215 3.92 -1.68 2.64
N TYR A 216 3.64 -1.33 1.39
CA TYR A 216 4.58 -1.50 0.27
C TYR A 216 4.25 -0.47 -0.82
N GLY A 217 5.24 -0.09 -1.63
CA GLY A 217 5.07 0.97 -2.61
C GLY A 217 6.19 1.10 -3.62
N TRP A 218 6.05 2.09 -4.50
CA TRP A 218 7.08 2.51 -5.44
C TRP A 218 8.35 2.91 -4.68
N GLY A 219 9.53 2.67 -5.24
CA GLY A 219 10.77 2.93 -4.51
C GLY A 219 11.92 1.96 -4.74
N PHE A 220 11.76 0.64 -4.84
CA PHE A 220 10.63 -0.17 -4.34
C PHE A 220 10.87 -0.51 -2.86
N SER A 221 9.81 -0.40 -2.06
CA SER A 221 9.91 -0.38 -0.59
C SER A 221 8.80 -1.19 0.07
N ALA A 222 9.06 -1.69 1.27
CA ALA A 222 8.04 -2.21 2.17
C ALA A 222 8.34 -1.83 3.62
N SER A 223 7.29 -1.64 4.40
CA SER A 223 7.36 -1.45 5.85
C SER A 223 6.40 -2.42 6.56
N ALA A 224 6.74 -2.83 7.77
CA ALA A 224 5.84 -3.57 8.63
C ALA A 224 5.91 -3.02 10.06
N CYS A 225 4.77 -2.97 10.74
CA CYS A 225 4.69 -2.56 12.14
C CYS A 225 3.95 -3.63 12.95
N LEU A 226 4.45 -3.88 14.18
CA LEU A 226 3.70 -4.60 15.20
C LEU A 226 3.00 -3.57 16.08
N LEU A 227 1.68 -3.61 16.08
CA LEU A 227 0.82 -2.88 17.02
C LEU A 227 0.30 -3.87 18.06
N GLU A 228 0.18 -3.41 19.30
CA GLU A 228 -0.39 -4.17 20.42
C GLU A 228 -1.45 -3.31 21.09
N TYR A 229 -2.63 -3.88 21.34
CA TYR A 229 -3.69 -3.19 22.07
C TYR A 229 -3.39 -3.21 23.58
N LYS A 230 -3.33 -2.03 24.20
CA LYS A 230 -3.10 -1.82 25.63
C LYS A 230 -4.30 -1.13 26.28
N LYS A 231 -4.53 -1.46 27.56
CA LYS A 231 -5.45 -0.81 28.49
C LYS A 231 -4.69 -0.33 29.72
#